data_AF-A0A6S7EMB5-F1
#
_entry.id   AF-A0A6S7EMB5-F1
#
_cell.length_a   1.000
_cell.length_b   1.000
_cell.length_c   1.000
_cell.angle_alpha   90.00
_cell.angle_beta   90.00
_cell.angle_gamma   90.00
#
_symmetry.space_group_name_H-M   'P 1'
#
loop_
_entity.id
_entity.type
_entity.pdbx_description
1 polymer ?
#
loop_
_entity_poly.entity_id
_entity_poly.type
_entity_poly.pdbx_seq_one_letter_code
_entity_poly.pdbx_strand_id
1 'polypeptide(L)' 'MATEDNDFSRLDADFVRVLEDLIDALIANGTLRMTDLPVQAQQKLTQRKQQRARLSEHLDLLDDDDGQVI' A
#
# COMPACT_ATOMS: atom_id res chain seq x y z
N MET A 1 23.30 14.28 12.00
CA MET A 1 23.50 13.18 11.04
C MET A 1 22.47 12.05 11.17
N ALA A 2 21.35 12.23 11.91
CA ALA A 2 20.26 11.23 12.00
C ALA A 2 18.99 11.66 11.23
N THR A 3 18.99 12.86 10.65
CA THR A 3 17.83 13.43 9.94
C THR A 3 17.77 12.94 8.49
N GLU A 4 18.94 12.71 7.86
CA GLU A 4 19.03 12.28 6.46
C GLU A 4 18.42 10.89 6.26
N ASP A 5 18.75 9.92 7.11
CA ASP A 5 18.18 8.55 7.04
C ASP A 5 16.65 8.54 7.18
N ASN A 6 16.09 9.49 7.94
CA ASN A 6 14.64 9.60 8.15
C ASN A 6 13.94 10.18 6.92
N ASP A 7 14.54 11.18 6.27
CA ASP A 7 14.03 11.75 5.03
C ASP A 7 14.12 10.75 3.87
N PHE A 8 15.22 9.99 3.75
CA PHE A 8 15.34 8.91 2.76
C PHE A 8 14.29 7.81 2.99
N SER A 9 14.10 7.37 4.23
CA SER A 9 13.09 6.36 4.56
C SER A 9 11.66 6.82 4.23
N ARG A 10 11.38 8.12 4.42
CA ARG A 10 10.09 8.72 4.08
C ARG A 10 9.89 8.84 2.59
N LEU A 11 10.90 9.30 1.85
CA LEU A 11 10.89 9.36 0.39
C LEU A 11 10.70 7.96 -0.23
N ASP A 12 11.38 6.94 0.31
CA ASP A 12 11.20 5.55 -0.11
C ASP A 12 9.78 5.06 0.16
N ALA A 13 9.22 5.36 1.35
CA ALA A 13 7.85 4.97 1.68
C ALA A 13 6.82 5.60 0.73
N ASP A 14 6.97 6.90 0.43
CA ASP A 14 6.12 7.63 -0.50
C ASP A 14 6.29 7.11 -1.93
N PHE A 15 7.53 6.88 -2.37
CA PHE A 15 7.81 6.35 -3.70
C PHE A 15 7.20 4.98 -3.93
N VAL A 16 7.28 4.08 -2.94
CA VAL A 16 6.72 2.73 -3.10
C VAL A 16 5.18 2.78 -3.13
N ARG A 17 4.52 3.76 -2.47
CA ARG A 17 3.05 3.95 -2.60
C ARG A 17 2.67 4.35 -4.03
N VAL A 18 3.40 5.30 -4.62
CA VAL A 18 3.19 5.71 -6.02
C VAL A 18 3.42 4.55 -6.98
N LEU A 19 4.46 3.74 -6.72
CA LEU A 19 4.74 2.55 -7.52
C LEU A 19 3.59 1.52 -7.43
N GLU A 20 3.03 1.31 -6.25
CA GLU A 20 1.90 0.41 -6.04
C GLU A 20 0.64 0.89 -6.77
N ASP A 21 0.31 2.18 -6.68
CA ASP A 21 -0.84 2.76 -7.39
C ASP A 21 -0.63 2.73 -8.92
N LEU A 22 0.60 2.92 -9.40
CA LEU A 22 0.93 2.78 -10.82
C LEU A 22 0.75 1.34 -11.31
N ILE A 23 1.23 0.36 -10.54
CA ILE A 23 1.05 -1.06 -10.86
C ILE A 23 -0.44 -1.39 -10.91
N ASP A 24 -1.22 -0.92 -9.94
CA ASP A 24 -2.67 -1.12 -9.90
C ASP A 24 -3.39 -0.46 -11.08
N ALA A 25 -3.00 0.75 -11.46
CA ALA A 25 -3.53 1.42 -12.66
C ALA A 25 -3.23 0.64 -13.95
N LEU A 26 -2.01 0.11 -14.08
CA LEU A 26 -1.60 -0.69 -15.24
C LEU A 26 -2.32 -2.04 -15.30
N ILE A 27 -2.56 -2.68 -14.15
CA ILE A 27 -3.35 -3.90 -14.04
C ILE A 27 -4.82 -3.62 -14.38
N ALA A 28 -5.39 -2.54 -13.85
CA ALA A 28 -6.77 -2.15 -14.12
C ALA A 28 -7.00 -1.80 -15.60
N ASN A 29 -6.01 -1.20 -16.26
CA ASN A 29 -6.02 -0.94 -17.70
C ASN A 29 -5.87 -2.24 -18.54
N GLY A 30 -5.44 -3.35 -17.92
CA GLY A 30 -5.16 -4.61 -18.61
C GLY A 30 -3.84 -4.62 -19.39
N THR A 31 -3.00 -3.59 -19.21
CA THR A 31 -1.69 -3.46 -19.85
C THR A 31 -0.62 -4.29 -19.14
N LEU A 32 -0.78 -4.55 -17.84
CA LEU A 32 0.12 -5.38 -17.03
C LEU A 32 -0.67 -6.52 -16.39
N ARG A 33 -0.14 -7.75 -16.41
CA ARG A 33 -0.69 -8.86 -15.60
C ARG A 33 0.24 -9.17 -14.45
N MET A 34 -0.33 -9.65 -13.34
CA MET A 34 0.43 -10.07 -12.16
C MET A 34 1.47 -11.15 -12.51
N THR A 35 1.15 -12.01 -13.47
CA THR A 35 2.02 -13.09 -13.97
C THR A 35 3.23 -12.60 -14.75
N ASP A 36 3.22 -11.35 -15.22
CA ASP A 36 4.31 -10.76 -16.00
C ASP A 36 5.41 -10.19 -15.09
N LEU A 37 5.12 -10.07 -13.79
CA LEU A 37 6.07 -9.63 -12.76
C LEU A 37 6.89 -10.82 -12.23
N PRO A 38 8.16 -10.61 -11.86
CA PRO A 38 8.95 -11.64 -11.20
C PRO A 38 8.32 -12.07 -9.87
N VAL A 39 8.52 -13.33 -9.47
CA VAL A 39 7.92 -13.94 -8.26
C VAL A 39 8.13 -13.09 -7.00
N GLN A 40 9.32 -12.49 -6.87
CA GLN A 40 9.65 -11.60 -5.77
C GLN A 40 8.78 -10.34 -5.72
N ALA A 41 8.47 -9.76 -6.89
CA ALA A 41 7.59 -8.59 -7.00
C ALA A 41 6.14 -8.97 -6.74
N GLN A 42 5.67 -10.14 -7.21
CA GLN A 42 4.33 -10.64 -6.90
C GLN A 42 4.12 -10.81 -5.39
N GLN A 43 5.09 -11.42 -4.70
CA GLN A 43 5.05 -11.60 -3.25
C GLN A 43 5.03 -10.27 -2.49
N LYS A 44 5.91 -9.32 -2.87
CA LYS A 44 5.95 -7.99 -2.26
C LYS A 44 4.64 -7.22 -2.46
N LEU A 45 4.08 -7.25 -3.67
CA LEU A 45 2.82 -6.56 -3.98
C LEU A 45 1.65 -7.17 -3.18
N THR A 46 1.59 -8.50 -3.09
CA THR A 46 0.56 -9.20 -2.31
C THR A 46 0.66 -8.88 -0.82
N GLN A 47 1.88 -8.89 -0.27
CA GLN A 47 2.13 -8.58 1.14
C GLN A 47 1.74 -7.12 1.47
N ARG A 48 2.06 -6.18 0.58
CA ARG A 48 1.67 -4.77 0.75
C ARG A 48 0.16 -4.56 0.65
N LYS A 49 -0.50 -5.17 -0.34
CA LYS A 49 -1.97 -5.12 -0.45
C LYS A 49 -2.66 -5.65 0.81
N GLN A 50 -2.14 -6.74 1.39
CA GLN A 50 -2.64 -7.26 2.66
C GLN A 50 -2.42 -6.29 3.83
N GLN A 51 -1.25 -5.63 3.91
CA GLN A 51 -0.99 -4.62 4.93
C GLN A 51 -1.92 -3.42 4.81
N ARG A 52 -2.18 -2.95 3.58
CA ARG A 52 -3.12 -1.87 3.29
C ARG A 52 -4.56 -2.27 3.62
N ALA A 53 -4.98 -3.47 3.25
CA ALA A 53 -6.31 -3.99 3.57
C ALA A 53 -6.55 -4.07 5.09
N ARG A 54 -5.56 -4.57 5.85
CA ARG A 54 -5.64 -4.62 7.32
C ARG A 54 -5.70 -3.25 7.97
N LEU A 55 -4.93 -2.29 7.46
CA LEU A 55 -4.97 -0.91 7.96
C LEU A 55 -6.32 -0.23 7.64
N SER A 56 -6.85 -0.48 6.44
CA SER A 56 -8.17 0.01 6.04
C SER A 56 -9.28 -0.61 6.89
N GLU A 57 -9.26 -1.92 7.12
CA GLU A 57 -10.20 -2.63 8.00
C GLU A 57 -10.15 -2.08 9.43
N HIS A 58 -8.95 -1.84 9.96
CA HIS A 58 -8.80 -1.27 11.31
C HIS A 58 -9.31 0.18 11.40
N LEU A 59 -9.20 0.95 10.31
CA LEU A 59 -9.75 2.31 10.24
C LEU A 59 -11.28 2.29 10.10
N ASP A 60 -11.82 1.36 9.30
CA ASP A 60 -13.27 1.14 9.13
C ASP A 60 -13.93 0.75 10.46
N LEU A 61 -13.29 -0.14 11.23
CA LEU A 61 -13.74 -0.54 12.57
C LEU A 61 -13.70 0.58 13.62
N LEU A 62 -12.89 1.63 13.41
CA LEU A 62 -12.85 2.80 14.29
C LEU A 62 -13.91 3.84 13.90
N ASP A 63 -14.31 3.91 12.63
CA ASP A 63 -15.36 4.81 12.13
C ASP A 63 -16.77 4.35 12.58
N ASP A 64 -16.94 3.04 12.83
CA ASP A 64 -18.20 2.46 13.33
C ASP A 64 -18.46 2.69 14.85
N ASP A 65 -17.48 3.16 15.64
CA ASP A 65 -17.62 3.40 17.10
C ASP A 65 -18.05 4.84 17.46
N ASP A 66 -18.11 5.75 16.50
CA ASP A 66 -18.54 7.15 16.72
C ASP A 66 -20.08 7.33 16.76
N GLY A 67 -20.83 6.21 16.79
CA GLY A 67 -22.28 6.16 16.61
C GLY A 67 -23.16 6.02 17.87
N GLN A 68 -22.62 6.09 19.09
CA GLN A 68 -23.50 5.99 20.27
C GLN A 68 -23.05 6.81 21.49
N VAL A 69 -23.47 8.08 21.51
CA VAL A 69 -23.67 8.83 22.76
C VAL A 69 -25.17 9.00 22.94
N ILE A 70 -25.71 8.32 23.95
CA ILE A 70 -27.09 8.42 24.45
C ILE A 70 -27.29 9.79 25.11
#